data_AF-G4ZBY7-F1
#
_entry.id   AF-G4ZBY7-F1
#
_cell.length_a   1.000
_cell.length_b   1.000
_cell.length_c   1.000
_cell.angle_alpha   90.00
_cell.angle_beta   90.00
_cell.angle_gamma   90.00
#
_symmetry.space_group_name_H-M   'P 1'
#
loop_
_entity.id
_entity.type
_entity.pdbx_description
1 polymer ?
#
loop_
_entity_poly.entity_id
_entity_poly.type
_entity_poly.pdbx_seq_one_letter_code
_entity_poly.pdbx_strand_id
1 'polypeptide(L)'
;MTPYYYEPLCSSSHRATMEDAYNETVAKFIRDWHTATMSLVDHPVEESRVWLEGPKQPDGTSCGMLCIAQAYAIFKDSSRFVRAVISQDDGAVMRLRVMWMILMQPDESTTSNKVAKAVQSTDIELIATITT
;
A
#
# COMPACT_ATOMS: atom_id res chain seq x y z
N MET A 1 -0.44 16.67 2.28
CA MET A 1 -0.51 15.23 1.97
C MET A 1 -1.43 14.57 2.97
N THR A 2 -2.33 13.70 2.53
CA THR A 2 -3.35 13.07 3.38
C THR A 2 -3.03 11.58 3.52
N PRO A 3 -2.64 11.09 4.70
CA PRO A 3 -2.38 9.67 4.90
C PRO A 3 -3.70 8.88 4.99
N TYR A 4 -3.84 7.87 4.14
CA TYR A 4 -4.96 6.93 4.13
C TYR A 4 -4.54 5.61 4.79
N TYR A 5 -5.12 5.32 5.95
CA TYR A 5 -4.87 4.11 6.71
C TYR A 5 -5.92 3.05 6.39
N TYR A 6 -5.49 1.80 6.24
CA TYR A 6 -6.40 0.69 5.99
C TYR A 6 -5.97 -0.53 6.79
N GLU A 7 -6.92 -1.08 7.55
CA GLU A 7 -6.74 -2.32 8.32
C GLU A 7 -7.95 -3.25 8.08
N PRO A 8 -7.76 -4.35 7.33
CA PRO A 8 -8.83 -5.31 7.04
C PRO A 8 -9.27 -6.15 8.25
N LEU A 9 -8.48 -6.23 9.33
CA LEU A 9 -8.90 -6.82 10.61
C LEU A 9 -9.86 -5.87 11.35
N CYS A 10 -10.90 -6.41 11.97
CA CYS A 10 -11.87 -5.66 12.76
C CYS A 10 -11.34 -5.22 14.15
N SER A 11 -10.07 -4.84 14.27
CA SER A 11 -9.53 -4.36 15.54
C SER A 11 -9.11 -2.91 15.47
N SER A 12 -9.78 -2.05 16.25
CA SER A 12 -9.32 -0.68 16.48
C SER A 12 -8.04 -0.61 17.32
N SER A 13 -7.67 -1.71 17.99
CA SER A 13 -6.47 -1.77 18.84
C SER A 13 -5.18 -1.53 18.07
N HIS A 14 -5.18 -1.76 16.76
CA HIS A 14 -3.99 -1.61 15.92
C HIS A 14 -3.83 -0.19 15.32
N ARG A 15 -4.85 0.68 15.47
CA ARG A 15 -4.83 2.00 14.84
C ARG A 15 -3.70 2.89 15.36
N ALA A 16 -3.55 2.97 16.68
CA ALA A 16 -2.49 3.77 17.30
C ALA A 16 -1.10 3.29 16.85
N THR A 17 -0.86 1.98 16.87
CA THR A 17 0.41 1.39 16.41
C THR A 17 0.73 1.74 14.96
N MET A 18 -0.25 1.69 14.05
CA MET A 18 -0.03 2.07 12.66
C MET A 18 0.25 3.57 12.49
N GLU A 19 -0.45 4.42 13.25
CA GLU A 19 -0.22 5.86 13.24
C GLU A 19 1.18 6.22 13.74
N ASP A 20 1.61 5.60 14.85
CA ASP A 20 2.95 5.76 15.41
C ASP A 20 4.02 5.30 14.40
N ALA A 21 3.86 4.10 13.84
CA ALA A 21 4.77 3.56 12.84
C ALA A 21 4.88 4.48 11.61
N TYR A 22 3.76 5.00 11.10
CA TYR A 22 3.77 5.94 9.99
C TYR A 22 4.54 7.22 10.34
N ASN A 23 4.28 7.81 11.51
CA ASN A 23 4.90 9.07 11.92
C ASN A 23 6.42 8.94 12.11
N GLU A 24 6.86 7.84 12.73
CA GLU A 24 8.27 7.57 13.04
C GLU A 24 9.07 7.17 11.80
N THR A 25 8.45 6.48 10.84
CA THR A 25 9.14 5.93 9.67
C THR A 25 8.80 6.69 8.39
N VAL A 26 7.61 6.50 7.85
CA VAL A 26 7.18 6.98 6.53
C VAL A 26 7.16 8.51 6.47
N ALA A 27 6.51 9.16 7.44
CA ALA A 27 6.40 10.62 7.45
C ALA A 27 7.78 11.28 7.60
N LYS A 28 8.66 10.68 8.42
CA LYS A 28 10.05 11.14 8.56
C LYS A 28 10.82 10.98 7.24
N PHE A 29 10.76 9.81 6.62
CA PHE A 29 11.40 9.56 5.33
C PHE A 29 10.94 10.56 4.26
N ILE A 30 9.63 10.80 4.14
CA ILE A 30 9.08 11.72 3.14
C ILE A 30 9.55 13.16 3.38
N ARG A 31 9.62 13.61 4.64
CA ARG A 31 10.18 14.93 4.99
C ARG A 31 11.65 15.06 4.61
N ASP A 32 12.46 14.05 4.95
CA ASP A 32 13.89 14.05 4.66
C ASP A 32 14.14 14.01 3.14
N TRP A 33 13.41 13.13 2.42
CA TRP A 33 13.46 13.02 0.96
C TRP A 33 13.06 14.33 0.27
N HIS A 34 11.97 14.97 0.72
CA HIS A 34 11.51 16.25 0.18
C HIS A 34 12.55 17.35 0.39
N THR A 35 13.13 17.44 1.58
CA THR A 35 14.18 18.42 1.89
C THR A 35 15.40 18.24 0.99
N ALA A 36 15.79 16.99 0.72
CA ALA A 36 16.95 16.68 -0.11
C ALA A 36 16.72 16.90 -1.61
N THR A 37 15.51 16.64 -2.11
CA THR A 37 15.23 16.62 -3.55
C THR A 37 14.48 17.86 -4.05
N MET A 38 13.78 18.57 -3.17
CA MET A 38 12.88 19.69 -3.48
C MET A 38 13.07 20.85 -2.49
N SER A 39 14.32 21.22 -2.20
CA SER A 39 14.67 22.23 -1.17
C SER A 39 14.11 23.64 -1.38
N LEU A 40 13.65 23.96 -2.60
CA LEU A 40 13.05 25.24 -2.97
C LEU A 40 11.51 25.23 -2.92
N VAL A 41 10.91 24.08 -2.63
CA VAL A 41 9.46 23.91 -2.50
C VAL A 41 9.15 23.76 -1.03
N ASP A 42 8.09 24.42 -0.55
CA ASP A 42 7.63 24.22 0.83
C ASP A 42 7.06 22.81 1.00
N HIS A 43 7.29 22.21 2.16
CA HIS A 43 6.72 20.90 2.44
C HIS A 43 5.18 20.99 2.42
N PRO A 44 4.48 20.10 1.70
CA PRO A 44 3.02 20.12 1.69
C PRO A 44 2.50 19.93 3.11
N VAL A 45 1.53 20.76 3.51
CA VAL A 45 0.87 20.63 4.82
C VAL A 45 0.29 19.23 4.94
N GLU A 46 0.64 18.52 6.02
CA GLU A 46 0.05 17.23 6.31
C GLU A 46 -1.41 17.44 6.72
N GLU A 47 -2.33 16.91 5.92
CA GLU A 47 -3.76 17.03 6.17
C GLU A 47 -4.20 16.00 7.21
N SER A 48 -5.44 16.14 7.69
CA SER A 48 -6.01 15.17 8.63
C SER A 48 -6.02 13.76 8.03
N ARG A 49 -5.53 12.80 8.81
CA ARG A 49 -5.56 11.37 8.47
C ARG A 49 -6.96 10.87 8.16
N VAL A 50 -7.04 9.90 7.26
CA VAL A 50 -8.28 9.23 6.89
C VAL A 50 -8.17 7.74 7.14
N TRP A 51 -9.11 7.18 7.90
CA TRP A 51 -9.23 5.73 8.08
C TRP A 51 -10.23 5.17 7.08
N LEU A 52 -9.77 4.21 6.28
CA LEU A 52 -10.61 3.42 5.39
C LEU A 52 -11.25 2.30 6.21
N GLU A 53 -12.54 2.43 6.46
CA GLU A 53 -13.26 1.55 7.38
C GLU A 53 -13.49 0.13 6.82
N GLY A 54 -13.46 -0.05 5.51
CA GLY A 54 -13.66 -1.33 4.85
C GLY A 54 -12.91 -1.46 3.53
N PRO A 55 -12.97 -2.65 2.90
CA PRO A 55 -13.70 -3.84 3.36
C PRO A 55 -13.01 -4.54 4.54
N LYS A 56 -13.76 -5.32 5.33
CA LYS A 56 -13.21 -6.19 6.38
C LYS A 56 -13.08 -7.62 5.89
N GLN A 57 -12.08 -8.34 6.38
CA GLN A 57 -11.90 -9.74 5.99
C GLN A 57 -12.93 -10.66 6.64
N PRO A 58 -13.39 -11.71 5.93
CA PRO A 58 -14.36 -12.66 6.45
C PRO A 58 -13.74 -13.83 7.24
N ASP A 59 -12.43 -14.09 7.07
CA ASP A 59 -11.83 -15.41 7.38
C ASP A 59 -10.50 -15.35 8.15
N GLY A 60 -10.07 -14.16 8.60
CA GLY A 60 -8.82 -13.97 9.36
C GLY A 60 -7.52 -14.24 8.58
N THR A 61 -7.61 -14.61 7.30
CA THR A 61 -6.44 -14.96 6.45
C THR A 61 -6.37 -14.13 5.17
N SER A 62 -7.32 -13.21 4.97
CA SER A 62 -7.43 -12.40 3.76
C SER A 62 -6.81 -11.00 3.89
N CYS A 63 -6.19 -10.66 5.02
CA CYS A 63 -5.61 -9.32 5.25
C CYS A 63 -4.67 -8.86 4.13
N GLY A 64 -3.65 -9.66 3.79
CA GLY A 64 -2.66 -9.27 2.77
C GLY A 64 -3.29 -9.08 1.39
N MET A 65 -4.25 -9.94 1.01
CA MET A 65 -4.99 -9.79 -0.23
C MET A 65 -5.81 -8.50 -0.23
N LEU A 66 -6.55 -8.22 0.85
CA LEU A 66 -7.34 -7.00 0.91
C LEU A 66 -6.50 -5.72 0.87
N CYS A 67 -5.31 -5.71 1.46
CA CYS A 67 -4.37 -4.59 1.33
C CYS A 67 -3.96 -4.34 -0.13
N ILE A 68 -3.64 -5.41 -0.88
CA ILE A 68 -3.31 -5.31 -2.31
C ILE A 68 -4.49 -4.77 -3.11
N ALA A 69 -5.70 -5.27 -2.85
CA ALA A 69 -6.91 -4.81 -3.54
C ALA A 69 -7.24 -3.34 -3.21
N GLN A 70 -7.02 -2.91 -1.97
CA GLN A 70 -7.24 -1.51 -1.57
C GLN A 70 -6.25 -0.56 -2.25
N ALA A 71 -4.97 -0.92 -2.33
CA ALA A 71 -3.98 -0.15 -3.07
C ALA A 71 -4.35 -0.05 -4.55
N TYR A 72 -4.74 -1.17 -5.17
CA TYR A 72 -5.20 -1.19 -6.56
C TYR A 72 -6.43 -0.30 -6.78
N ALA A 73 -7.40 -0.33 -5.85
CA ALA A 73 -8.60 0.49 -5.94
C ALA A 73 -8.27 1.99 -5.88
N ILE A 74 -7.36 2.41 -4.99
CA ILE A 74 -6.90 3.80 -4.90
C ILE A 74 -6.22 4.23 -6.20
N PHE A 75 -5.34 3.40 -6.78
CA PHE A 75 -4.69 3.71 -8.06
C PHE A 75 -5.66 3.84 -9.24
N LYS A 76 -6.84 3.22 -9.14
CA LYS A 76 -7.90 3.32 -10.14
C LYS A 76 -8.98 4.35 -9.79
N ASP A 77 -8.74 5.17 -8.75
CA ASP A 77 -9.71 6.14 -8.21
C ASP A 77 -11.09 5.53 -7.93
N SER A 78 -11.09 4.28 -7.45
CA SER A 78 -12.29 3.50 -7.20
C SER A 78 -12.64 3.53 -5.71
N SER A 79 -13.48 4.50 -5.33
CA SER A 79 -14.07 4.56 -4.00
C SER A 79 -15.03 3.40 -3.67
N ARG A 80 -15.41 2.61 -4.69
CA ARG A 80 -16.36 1.49 -4.56
C ARG A 80 -15.83 0.37 -3.67
N PHE A 81 -14.51 0.17 -3.66
CA PHE A 81 -13.92 -0.94 -2.92
C PHE A 81 -14.04 -0.75 -1.40
N VAL A 82 -13.88 0.50 -0.92
CA VAL A 82 -13.95 0.84 0.52
C VAL A 82 -15.29 0.43 1.16
N ARG A 83 -16.35 0.37 0.35
CA ARG A 83 -17.72 0.04 0.80
C ARG A 83 -18.13 -1.40 0.48
N ALA A 84 -17.24 -2.20 -0.06
CA ALA A 84 -17.56 -3.57 -0.45
C ALA A 84 -17.72 -4.47 0.78
N VAL A 85 -18.61 -5.46 0.67
CA VAL A 85 -18.65 -6.63 1.56
C VAL A 85 -17.96 -7.75 0.82
N ILE A 86 -16.98 -8.39 1.45
CA ILE A 86 -16.15 -9.43 0.83
C ILE A 86 -16.57 -10.79 1.36
N SER A 87 -17.08 -11.65 0.47
CA SER A 87 -17.33 -13.06 0.80
C SER A 87 -16.04 -13.88 0.73
N GLN A 88 -16.10 -15.12 1.22
CA GLN A 88 -14.97 -16.06 1.07
C GLN A 88 -14.67 -16.35 -0.41
N ASP A 89 -15.71 -16.48 -1.24
CA ASP A 89 -15.58 -16.73 -2.67
C ASP A 89 -14.92 -15.54 -3.39
N ASP A 90 -15.27 -14.31 -3.02
CA ASP A 90 -14.60 -13.10 -3.53
C ASP A 90 -13.11 -13.14 -3.20
N GLY A 91 -12.76 -13.52 -1.97
CA GLY A 91 -11.38 -13.70 -1.54
C GLY A 91 -10.63 -14.76 -2.36
N ALA A 92 -11.27 -15.90 -2.67
CA ALA A 92 -10.69 -16.94 -3.52
C ALA A 92 -10.46 -16.44 -4.96
N VAL A 93 -11.43 -15.74 -5.55
CA VAL A 93 -11.31 -15.16 -6.89
C VAL A 93 -10.21 -14.11 -6.95
N MET A 94 -10.09 -13.24 -5.93
CA MET A 94 -9.02 -12.24 -5.85
C MET A 94 -7.63 -12.89 -5.81
N ARG A 95 -7.45 -13.93 -4.98
CA ARG A 95 -6.20 -14.71 -4.93
C ARG A 95 -5.86 -15.34 -6.28
N LEU A 96 -6.83 -15.94 -6.96
CA LEU A 96 -6.63 -16.52 -8.30
C LEU A 96 -6.24 -15.46 -9.34
N ARG A 97 -6.79 -14.24 -9.27
CA ARG A 97 -6.39 -13.13 -10.15
C ARG A 97 -4.97 -12.65 -9.89
N VAL A 98 -4.56 -12.53 -8.62
CA VAL A 98 -3.17 -12.21 -8.29
C VAL A 98 -2.22 -13.31 -8.78
N MET A 99 -2.57 -14.58 -8.56
CA MET A 99 -1.80 -15.71 -9.09
C MET A 99 -1.68 -15.66 -10.61
N TRP A 100 -2.78 -15.36 -11.31
CA TRP A 100 -2.77 -15.17 -12.76
C TRP A 100 -1.85 -14.03 -13.19
N MET A 101 -1.87 -12.87 -12.52
CA MET A 101 -0.96 -11.76 -12.82
C MET A 101 0.51 -12.14 -12.63
N ILE A 102 0.83 -12.94 -11.61
CA ILE A 102 2.19 -13.45 -11.36
C ILE A 102 2.60 -14.41 -12.47
N LEU A 103 1.73 -15.36 -12.84
CA LEU A 103 2.02 -16.35 -13.88
C LEU A 103 2.16 -15.74 -15.26
N MET A 104 1.34 -14.73 -15.56
CA MET A 104 1.33 -14.09 -16.86
C MET A 104 2.49 -13.12 -17.06
N GLN A 105 3.18 -12.71 -15.98
CA GLN A 105 4.27 -11.73 -15.98
C GLN A 105 4.08 -10.71 -17.12
N PRO A 106 3.03 -9.87 -17.07
CA PRO A 106 2.70 -9.02 -18.20
C PRO A 106 3.99 -8.32 -18.63
N ASP A 107 4.32 -8.50 -19.92
CA ASP A 107 5.57 -8.16 -20.57
C ASP A 107 5.77 -6.63 -20.61
N GLU A 108 5.73 -5.95 -19.46
CA GLU A 108 6.42 -4.68 -19.30
C GLU A 108 7.90 -5.01 -19.20
N SER A 109 8.47 -5.32 -20.37
CA SER A 109 9.90 -5.55 -20.49
C SER A 109 10.61 -4.35 -19.84
N THR A 110 11.37 -4.64 -18.79
CA THR A 110 12.24 -3.71 -18.06
C THR A 110 13.19 -2.96 -18.99
N THR A 111 13.32 -3.40 -20.24
CA THR A 111 14.00 -2.76 -21.36
C THR A 111 13.46 -1.38 -21.75
N SER A 112 12.17 -1.08 -21.56
CA SER A 112 11.60 0.27 -21.83
C SER A 112 11.62 1.19 -20.61
N ASN A 113 11.71 0.61 -19.41
CA ASN A 113 11.57 1.34 -18.17
C ASN A 113 12.92 1.95 -17.74
N LYS A 114 13.15 3.21 -18.10
CA LYS A 114 14.37 3.98 -17.72
C LYS A 114 14.62 4.03 -16.21
N VAL A 115 13.63 3.69 -15.39
CA VAL A 115 13.67 3.69 -13.93
C VAL A 115 13.95 2.30 -13.36
N ALA A 116 14.03 1.24 -14.18
CA ALA A 116 14.16 -0.15 -13.75
C ALA A 116 15.37 -0.40 -12.83
N LYS A 117 16.50 0.27 -13.08
CA LYS A 117 17.68 0.18 -12.20
C LYS A 117 17.42 0.80 -10.82
N ALA A 118 16.72 1.92 -10.75
CA ALA A 118 16.37 2.56 -9.49
C ALA A 118 15.35 1.72 -8.72
N VAL A 119 14.36 1.15 -9.41
CA VAL A 119 13.41 0.18 -8.84
C VAL A 119 14.15 -1.02 -8.25
N GLN A 120 15.08 -1.63 -8.99
CA GLN A 120 15.90 -2.73 -8.48
C GLN A 120 16.74 -2.35 -7.26
N SER A 121 17.34 -1.16 -7.24
CA SER A 121 18.09 -0.69 -6.06
C SER A 121 17.19 -0.52 -4.84
N THR A 122 16.00 0.06 -5.02
CA THR A 122 15.01 0.19 -3.96
C THR A 122 14.47 -1.17 -3.51
N ASP A 123 14.26 -2.12 -4.41
CA ASP A 123 13.84 -3.49 -4.08
C ASP A 123 14.89 -4.20 -3.21
N ILE A 124 16.18 -4.05 -3.53
CA ILE A 124 17.28 -4.60 -2.73
C ILE A 124 17.28 -4.00 -1.32
N GLU A 125 17.10 -2.69 -1.20
CA GLU A 125 17.05 -1.99 0.09
C GLU A 125 15.84 -2.43 0.93
N LEU A 126 14.66 -2.54 0.31
CA LEU A 126 13.44 -3.03 0.96
C LEU A 126 13.56 -4.48 1.43
N ILE A 127 14.10 -5.37 0.61
CA ILE A 127 14.31 -6.78 0.99
C ILE A 127 15.32 -6.90 2.13
N ALA A 128 16.40 -6.11 2.11
CA ALA A 128 17.37 -6.09 3.22
C ALA A 128 16.73 -5.68 4.55
N THR A 129 15.62 -4.91 4.50
CA THR A 129 14.86 -4.49 5.68
C THR A 129 13.97 -5.60 6.25
N ILE A 130 13.69 -6.66 5.48
CA ILE A 130 12.79 -7.78 5.88
C ILE A 130 13.58 -8.93 6.54
N THR A 131 14.89 -9.04 6.31
CA THR A 131 15.74 -10.04 6.98
C THR A 131 15.99 -9.68 8.45
N THR A 132 15.18 -10.30 9.34
CA THR A 132 15.43 -10.50 10.78
C THR A 132 15.20 -11.97 11.11
#